data_AF-A0A836VYJ9-F1
#
_entry.id   AF-A0A836VYJ9-F1
#
_cell.length_a   1.000
_cell.length_b   1.000
_cell.length_c   1.000
_cell.angle_alpha   90.00
_cell.angle_beta   90.00
_cell.angle_gamma   90.00
#
_symmetry.space_group_name_H-M   'P 1'
#
loop_
_entity.id
_entity.type
_entity.pdbx_description
1 polymer ?
#
loop_
_entity_poly.entity_id
_entity_poly.type
_entity_poly.pdbx_seq_one_letter_code
_entity_poly.pdbx_strand_id
1 'polypeptide(L)'
;MARRVKVERRTKETIVRVDLDLDGSGLREIGVSTGIPFLSHMVETLAYYAGWGLRATVEEVKRVDDHHVAEDLALALGEAIAKAVAAGGYRVARFGYAVVPMDEVLVLVAVDYSGRPGAWVELPLRRESIGGLATENIPHFMQ
;
A
#
# COMPACT_ATOMS: atom_id res chain seq x y z
N MET A 1 10.54 6.94 -19.92
CA MET A 1 9.36 7.67 -19.40
C MET A 1 9.33 7.46 -17.90
N ALA A 2 9.13 8.52 -17.12
CA ALA A 2 9.11 8.40 -15.65
C ALA A 2 7.85 7.65 -15.19
N ARG A 3 7.99 6.66 -14.31
CA ARG A 3 6.87 5.92 -13.71
C ARG A 3 6.30 6.67 -12.50
N ARG A 4 5.94 7.95 -12.72
CA ARG A 4 5.35 8.84 -11.70
C ARG A 4 3.90 9.16 -12.02
N VAL A 5 3.01 8.98 -11.06
CA VAL A 5 1.56 9.19 -11.23
C VAL A 5 0.94 9.84 -10.00
N LYS A 6 -0.20 10.50 -10.21
CA LYS A 6 -1.07 10.98 -9.15
C LYS A 6 -2.46 10.36 -9.29
N VAL A 7 -3.01 9.88 -8.18
CA VAL A 7 -4.35 9.31 -8.08
C VAL A 7 -5.09 10.04 -6.97
N GLU A 8 -6.35 10.39 -7.24
CA GLU A 8 -7.29 10.87 -6.22
C GLU A 8 -8.54 9.99 -6.31
N ARG A 9 -8.90 9.37 -5.19
CA ARG A 9 -10.11 8.56 -5.02
C ARG A 9 -11.01 9.27 -4.02
N ARG A 10 -12.27 9.50 -4.39
CA ARG A 10 -13.28 10.13 -3.52
C ARG A 10 -14.47 9.22 -3.38
N THR A 11 -14.83 8.91 -2.14
CA THR A 11 -16.04 8.18 -1.78
C THR A 11 -16.89 9.05 -0.84
N LYS A 12 -17.99 8.50 -0.32
CA LYS A 12 -18.78 9.18 0.73
C LYS A 12 -18.12 9.07 2.11
N GLU A 13 -17.13 8.19 2.25
CA GLU A 13 -16.47 7.86 3.51
C GLU A 13 -15.07 8.49 3.57
N THR A 14 -14.30 8.44 2.47
CA THR A 14 -12.92 8.96 2.43
C THR A 14 -12.58 9.76 1.17
N ILE A 15 -11.54 10.59 1.27
CA ILE A 15 -10.82 11.17 0.14
C ILE A 15 -9.35 10.76 0.26
N VAL A 16 -8.88 9.93 -0.68
CA VAL A 16 -7.51 9.43 -0.72
C VAL A 16 -6.76 10.07 -1.87
N ARG A 17 -5.55 10.56 -1.60
CA ARG A 17 -4.62 11.10 -2.60
C ARG A 17 -3.30 10.36 -2.53
N VAL A 18 -2.79 9.94 -3.68
CA VAL A 18 -1.51 9.23 -3.82
C VAL A 18 -0.68 9.89 -4.91
N ASP A 19 0.56 10.27 -4.61
CA ASP A 19 1.61 10.70 -5.54
C ASP A 19 2.74 9.67 -5.44
N LEU A 20 2.82 8.80 -6.46
CA LEU A 20 3.71 7.64 -6.50
C LEU A 20 4.73 7.80 -7.61
N ASP A 21 6.01 7.52 -7.31
CA ASP A 21 7.11 7.36 -8.25
C ASP A 21 7.78 6.00 -8.04
N LEU A 22 7.57 5.06 -8.97
CA LEU A 22 8.14 3.71 -8.91
C LEU A 22 9.64 3.66 -9.24
N ASP A 23 10.21 4.71 -9.84
CA ASP A 23 11.63 4.76 -10.21
C ASP A 23 12.49 5.38 -9.11
N GLY A 24 11.88 6.03 -8.11
CA GLY A 24 12.54 6.49 -6.89
C GLY A 24 13.71 7.44 -7.13
N SER A 25 13.46 8.75 -7.20
CA SER A 25 14.54 9.76 -7.33
C SER A 25 15.14 10.22 -5.98
N GLY A 26 14.70 9.68 -4.85
CA GLY A 26 15.36 9.83 -3.54
C GLY A 26 14.47 9.46 -2.34
N LEU A 27 15.08 8.89 -1.29
CA LEU A 27 14.46 8.57 0.02
C LEU A 27 13.83 9.78 0.75
N ARG A 28 13.90 10.99 0.16
CA ARG A 28 13.41 12.26 0.71
C ARG A 28 11.95 12.58 0.38
N GLU A 29 11.23 11.70 -0.33
CA GLU A 29 9.83 11.94 -0.74
C GLU A 29 8.81 10.93 -0.17
N ILE A 30 9.14 10.19 0.89
CA ILE A 30 8.19 9.29 1.55
C ILE A 30 7.46 10.04 2.68
N GLY A 31 6.14 10.03 2.64
CA GLY A 31 5.31 10.53 3.74
C GLY A 31 3.85 10.10 3.59
N VAL A 32 3.32 9.40 4.59
CA VAL A 32 1.95 8.86 4.55
C VAL A 32 1.16 9.32 5.76
N SER A 33 0.03 9.97 5.54
CA SER A 33 -0.87 10.43 6.60
C SER A 33 -2.25 9.82 6.43
N THR A 34 -2.56 8.79 7.21
CA THR A 34 -3.87 8.10 7.14
C THR A 34 -4.81 8.46 8.30
N GLY A 35 -4.30 9.12 9.35
CA GLY A 35 -4.99 9.23 10.64
C GLY A 35 -4.84 7.99 11.54
N ILE A 36 -4.28 6.89 11.02
CA ILE A 36 -3.99 5.64 11.73
C ILE A 36 -2.46 5.42 11.75
N PRO A 37 -1.77 5.70 12.86
CA PRO A 37 -0.31 5.69 12.90
C PRO A 37 0.34 4.40 12.42
N PHE A 38 -0.22 3.24 12.79
CA PHE A 38 0.31 1.95 12.35
C PHE A 38 0.18 1.75 10.83
N LEU A 39 -0.97 2.10 10.24
CA LEU A 39 -1.16 1.99 8.79
C LEU A 39 -0.22 2.92 8.02
N SER A 40 -0.07 4.18 8.49
CA SER A 40 0.93 5.12 7.95
C SER A 40 2.33 4.49 7.95
N HIS A 41 2.76 3.97 9.09
CA HIS A 41 4.07 3.33 9.24
C HIS A 41 4.27 2.15 8.28
N MET A 42 3.25 1.29 8.13
CA MET A 42 3.34 0.13 7.24
C MET A 42 3.49 0.53 5.77
N VAL A 43 2.75 1.54 5.30
CA VAL A 43 2.84 2.00 3.90
C VAL A 43 4.13 2.78 3.64
N GLU A 44 4.62 3.57 4.60
CA GLU A 44 5.95 4.20 4.50
C GLU A 44 7.07 3.15 4.42
N THR A 45 6.97 2.10 5.24
CA THR A 45 7.92 0.98 5.25
C THR A 45 7.92 0.23 3.92
N LEU A 46 6.73 -0.02 3.34
CA LEU A 46 6.59 -0.61 2.01
C LEU A 46 7.31 0.25 0.95
N ALA A 47 7.03 1.55 0.91
CA ALA A 47 7.65 2.46 -0.05
C ALA A 47 9.17 2.52 0.11
N TYR A 48 9.66 2.54 1.34
CA TYR A 48 11.09 2.56 1.65
C TYR A 48 11.82 1.35 1.08
N TYR A 49 11.35 0.14 1.40
CA TYR A 49 12.01 -1.09 0.94
C TYR A 49 11.77 -1.39 -0.53
N ALA A 50 10.68 -0.88 -1.12
CA ALA A 50 10.43 -0.99 -2.55
C ALA A 50 11.22 0.05 -3.38
N GLY A 51 11.89 1.01 -2.74
CA GLY A 51 12.64 2.08 -3.39
C GLY A 51 11.75 3.11 -4.09
N TRP A 52 10.53 3.33 -3.61
CA TRP A 52 9.56 4.27 -4.20
C TRP A 52 9.69 5.67 -3.62
N GLY A 53 9.30 6.68 -4.41
CA GLY A 53 8.83 7.95 -3.87
C GLY A 53 7.32 7.88 -3.63
N LEU A 54 6.84 8.19 -2.42
CA LEU A 54 5.43 8.06 -2.09
C LEU A 54 4.95 9.17 -1.14
N ARG A 55 4.02 9.99 -1.61
CA ARG A 55 3.16 10.79 -0.72
C ARG A 55 1.73 10.27 -0.78
N ALA A 56 1.16 9.95 0.37
CA ALA A 56 -0.23 9.55 0.45
C ALA A 56 -0.95 10.22 1.62
N THR A 57 -2.19 10.63 1.39
CA THR A 57 -3.05 11.22 2.43
C THR A 57 -4.44 10.61 2.36
N VAL A 58 -5.02 10.31 3.52
CA VAL A 58 -6.42 9.92 3.66
C VAL A 58 -7.11 10.96 4.51
N GLU A 59 -8.23 11.47 4.01
CA GLU A 59 -9.13 12.37 4.71
C GLU A 59 -10.47 11.63 4.94
N GLU A 60 -10.88 11.49 6.19
CA GLU A 60 -12.17 10.89 6.53
C GLU A 60 -13.29 11.94 6.35
N VAL A 61 -14.20 11.68 5.42
CA VAL A 61 -15.43 12.48 5.25
C VAL A 61 -16.44 12.11 6.35
N LYS A 62 -16.48 10.83 6.71
CA LYS A 62 -17.22 10.30 7.84
C LYS A 62 -16.31 9.37 8.62
N ARG A 63 -16.28 9.58 9.93
CA ARG A 63 -15.48 8.77 10.85
C ARG A 63 -16.36 7.70 11.48
N VAL A 64 -16.16 6.44 11.07
CA VAL A 64 -16.91 5.28 11.57
C VAL A 64 -15.95 4.30 12.23
N ASP A 65 -15.03 3.75 11.44
CA ASP A 65 -14.01 2.79 11.83
C ASP A 65 -12.75 2.92 10.96
N ASP A 66 -11.76 2.08 11.20
CA ASP A 66 -10.50 2.04 10.45
C ASP A 66 -10.61 1.32 9.09
N HIS A 67 -11.71 0.61 8.85
CA HIS A 67 -11.89 -0.25 7.68
C HIS A 67 -11.86 0.55 6.38
N HIS A 68 -12.69 1.59 6.27
CA HIS A 68 -12.77 2.40 5.05
C HIS A 68 -11.45 3.12 4.76
N VAL A 69 -10.72 3.54 5.80
CA VAL A 69 -9.39 4.18 5.65
C VAL A 69 -8.39 3.18 5.08
N ALA A 70 -8.35 1.95 5.60
CA ALA A 70 -7.46 0.91 5.11
C ALA A 70 -7.82 0.48 3.68
N GLU A 71 -9.10 0.20 3.41
CA GLU A 71 -9.60 -0.25 2.10
C GLU A 71 -9.38 0.81 1.02
N ASP A 72 -9.86 2.05 1.21
CA ASP A 72 -9.77 3.07 0.16
C ASP A 72 -8.30 3.48 -0.10
N LEU A 73 -7.41 3.39 0.91
CA LEU A 73 -5.98 3.57 0.72
C LEU A 73 -5.37 2.44 -0.12
N ALA A 74 -5.70 1.18 0.18
CA ALA A 74 -5.24 0.03 -0.59
C ALA A 74 -5.67 0.14 -2.07
N LEU A 75 -6.95 0.46 -2.30
CA LEU A 75 -7.50 0.63 -3.65
C LEU A 75 -6.81 1.76 -4.42
N ALA A 76 -6.60 2.92 -3.79
CA ALA A 76 -5.93 4.05 -4.42
C ALA A 76 -4.44 3.76 -4.70
N LEU A 77 -3.76 3.06 -3.81
CA LEU A 77 -2.36 2.65 -3.98
C LEU A 77 -2.23 1.62 -5.10
N GLY A 78 -3.10 0.60 -5.15
CA GLY A 78 -3.15 -0.39 -6.22
C GLY A 78 -3.40 0.25 -7.58
N GLU A 79 -4.33 1.21 -7.66
CA GLU A 79 -4.58 2.00 -8.88
C GLU A 79 -3.34 2.79 -9.30
N ALA A 80 -2.65 3.43 -8.36
CA ALA A 80 -1.43 4.17 -8.64
C ALA A 80 -0.31 3.27 -9.17
N ILE A 81 -0.09 2.10 -8.57
CA ILE A 81 0.90 1.11 -9.03
C ILE A 81 0.57 0.68 -10.48
N ALA A 82 -0.68 0.31 -10.75
CA ALA A 82 -1.10 -0.13 -12.08
C ALA A 82 -0.88 0.96 -13.14
N LYS A 83 -1.25 2.21 -12.83
CA LYS A 83 -1.03 3.36 -13.72
C LYS A 83 0.45 3.65 -13.95
N ALA A 84 1.28 3.57 -12.92
CA ALA A 84 2.72 3.81 -13.03
C ALA A 84 3.42 2.73 -13.87
N VAL A 85 3.03 1.45 -13.71
CA VAL A 85 3.53 0.36 -14.56
C VAL A 85 3.09 0.55 -16.02
N ALA A 86 1.84 0.95 -16.26
CA ALA A 86 1.34 1.25 -17.59
C ALA A 86 2.11 2.40 -18.25
N ALA A 87 2.42 3.47 -17.51
CA ALA A 87 3.24 4.60 -17.98
C ALA A 87 4.67 4.18 -18.37
N GLY A 88 5.22 3.14 -17.74
CA GLY A 88 6.51 2.54 -18.11
C GLY A 88 6.45 1.61 -19.33
N GLY A 89 5.26 1.37 -19.89
CA GLY A 89 5.02 0.43 -20.99
C GLY A 89 4.98 -1.03 -20.55
N TYR A 90 4.58 -1.32 -19.31
CA TYR A 90 4.44 -2.67 -18.76
C TYR A 90 5.73 -3.50 -18.71
N ARG A 91 6.90 -2.86 -18.79
CA ARG A 91 8.20 -3.52 -18.66
C ARG A 91 8.53 -3.74 -17.19
N VAL A 92 8.05 -4.86 -16.65
CA VAL A 92 8.35 -5.34 -15.30
C VAL A 92 8.88 -6.78 -15.37
N ALA A 93 9.55 -7.24 -14.31
CA ALA A 93 10.03 -8.63 -14.21
C ALA A 93 8.90 -9.67 -14.20
N ARG A 94 7.64 -9.22 -14.00
CA ARG A 94 6.41 -9.99 -13.83
C ARG A 94 6.36 -10.79 -12.53
N PHE A 95 7.32 -11.66 -12.30
CA PHE A 95 7.40 -12.46 -11.08
C PHE A 95 8.43 -11.87 -10.11
N GLY A 96 8.11 -11.92 -8.83
CA GLY A 96 9.02 -11.53 -7.76
C GLY A 96 8.67 -12.24 -6.47
N TYR A 97 9.67 -12.48 -5.62
CA TYR A 97 9.45 -12.96 -4.27
C TYR A 97 10.47 -12.34 -3.33
N ALA A 98 10.12 -12.29 -2.05
CA ALA A 98 11.02 -11.89 -0.98
C ALA A 98 10.75 -12.73 0.26
N VAL A 99 11.81 -13.04 0.99
CA VAL A 99 11.77 -13.65 2.32
C VAL A 99 12.41 -12.65 3.28
N VAL A 100 11.64 -12.17 4.24
CA VAL A 100 12.05 -11.07 5.13
C VAL A 100 11.89 -11.51 6.58
N PRO A 101 12.98 -11.60 7.36
CA PRO A 101 12.91 -11.80 8.79
C PRO A 101 12.75 -10.46 9.53
N MET A 102 12.06 -10.49 10.67
CA MET A 102 12.06 -9.42 11.67
C MET A 102 11.95 -10.07 13.06
N ASP A 103 13.04 -10.02 13.82
CA ASP A 103 13.21 -10.75 15.08
C ASP A 103 12.86 -12.25 14.93
N GLU A 104 11.91 -12.79 15.69
CA GLU A 104 11.48 -14.19 15.61
C GLU A 104 10.52 -14.50 14.44
N VAL A 105 10.07 -13.48 13.70
CA VAL A 105 9.08 -13.60 12.63
C VAL A 105 9.77 -13.75 11.27
N LEU A 106 9.21 -14.62 10.41
CA LEU A 106 9.63 -14.80 9.02
C LEU A 106 8.42 -14.70 8.10
N VAL A 107 8.51 -13.85 7.08
CA VAL A 107 7.45 -13.69 6.07
C VAL A 107 8.00 -14.00 4.68
N LEU A 108 7.22 -14.73 3.88
CA LEU A 108 7.43 -14.92 2.45
C LEU A 108 6.30 -14.22 1.69
N VAL A 109 6.67 -13.41 0.70
CA VAL A 109 5.72 -12.83 -0.26
C VAL A 109 6.14 -13.22 -1.66
N ALA A 110 5.18 -13.62 -2.49
CA ALA A 110 5.37 -13.89 -3.92
C ALA A 110 4.30 -13.12 -4.72
N VAL A 111 4.72 -12.51 -5.83
CA VAL A 111 3.88 -11.67 -6.70
C VAL A 111 4.00 -12.14 -8.14
N ASP A 112 2.86 -12.26 -8.83
CA ASP A 112 2.76 -12.38 -10.30
C ASP A 112 1.95 -11.19 -10.83
N TYR A 113 2.62 -10.25 -11.49
CA TYR A 113 1.97 -9.14 -12.18
C TYR A 113 1.34 -9.64 -13.49
N SER A 114 0.20 -10.32 -13.34
CA SER A 114 -0.40 -11.17 -14.40
C SER A 114 -1.62 -10.56 -15.11
N GLY A 115 -2.13 -9.45 -14.60
CA GLY A 115 -3.42 -8.88 -15.03
C GLY A 115 -4.65 -9.65 -14.53
N ARG A 116 -4.48 -10.68 -13.69
CA ARG A 116 -5.57 -11.40 -13.02
C ARG A 116 -5.51 -11.09 -11.52
N PRO A 117 -6.55 -10.47 -10.94
CA PRO A 117 -6.56 -10.13 -9.52
C PRO A 117 -6.73 -11.39 -8.67
N GLY A 118 -6.03 -11.42 -7.54
CA GLY A 118 -6.12 -12.49 -6.56
C GLY A 118 -5.04 -12.32 -5.48
N ALA A 119 -5.40 -12.57 -4.24
CA ALA A 119 -4.51 -12.54 -3.09
C ALA A 119 -4.76 -13.77 -2.21
N TRP A 120 -3.69 -14.35 -1.69
CA TRP A 120 -3.74 -15.38 -0.66
C TRP A 120 -2.87 -14.91 0.50
N VAL A 121 -3.49 -14.61 1.64
CA VAL A 121 -2.84 -13.95 2.76
C VAL A 121 -3.06 -14.77 4.03
N GLU A 122 -1.99 -15.40 4.50
CA GLU A 122 -1.99 -16.16 5.75
C GLU A 122 -1.12 -15.45 6.78
N LEU A 123 -1.76 -14.77 7.74
CA LEU A 123 -1.08 -14.10 8.84
C LEU A 123 -1.70 -14.57 10.16
N PRO A 124 -0.96 -15.30 11.02
CA PRO A 124 -1.47 -15.80 12.30
C PRO A 124 -1.48 -14.68 13.37
N LEU A 125 -2.15 -13.56 13.07
CA LEU A 125 -2.28 -12.41 13.95
C LEU A 125 -3.17 -12.78 15.16
N ARG A 126 -2.70 -12.47 16.37
CA ARG A 126 -3.38 -12.86 17.63
C ARG A 126 -3.99 -11.70 18.39
N ARG A 127 -3.52 -10.48 18.14
CA ARG A 127 -4.08 -9.26 18.74
C ARG A 127 -5.31 -8.86 17.94
N GLU A 128 -6.26 -8.17 18.57
CA GLU A 128 -7.40 -7.57 17.86
C GLU A 128 -7.00 -6.30 17.10
N SER A 129 -6.02 -5.55 17.62
CA SER A 129 -5.54 -4.32 16.99
C SER A 129 -4.07 -4.02 17.31
N ILE A 130 -3.45 -3.24 16.41
CA ILE A 130 -2.09 -2.72 16.53
C ILE A 130 -2.09 -1.24 16.11
N GLY A 131 -1.73 -0.35 17.05
CA GLY A 131 -1.53 1.09 16.78
C GLY A 131 -2.68 1.79 16.04
N GLY A 132 -3.93 1.41 16.36
CA GLY A 132 -5.15 2.01 15.81
C GLY A 132 -5.73 1.30 14.58
N LEU A 133 -5.10 0.22 14.10
CA LEU A 133 -5.62 -0.63 13.03
C LEU A 133 -6.09 -1.97 13.60
N ALA A 134 -7.33 -2.36 13.32
CA ALA A 134 -7.83 -3.71 13.57
C ALA A 134 -7.03 -4.70 12.72
N THR A 135 -6.57 -5.81 13.32
CA THR A 135 -5.68 -6.74 12.62
C THR A 135 -6.34 -7.47 11.46
N GLU A 136 -7.68 -7.57 11.44
CA GLU A 136 -8.43 -8.10 10.29
C GLU A 136 -8.30 -7.23 9.04
N ASN A 137 -8.02 -5.93 9.20
CA ASN A 137 -7.81 -5.02 8.08
C ASN A 137 -6.42 -5.16 7.44
N ILE A 138 -5.46 -5.84 8.10
CA ILE A 138 -4.12 -6.10 7.54
C ILE A 138 -4.18 -7.05 6.33
N PRO A 139 -4.80 -8.24 6.42
CA PRO A 139 -5.00 -9.08 5.24
C PRO A 139 -5.98 -8.45 4.24
N HIS A 140 -7.02 -7.74 4.70
CA HIS A 140 -7.95 -7.03 3.81
C HIS A 140 -7.24 -5.98 2.93
N PHE A 141 -6.28 -5.24 3.48
CA PHE A 141 -5.46 -4.26 2.74
C PHE A 141 -4.67 -4.89 1.57
N MET A 142 -4.37 -6.19 1.64
CA MET A 142 -3.58 -6.90 0.63
C MET A 142 -4.46 -7.60 -0.44
N GLN A 143 -5.78 -7.59 -0.28
CA GLN A 143 -6.76 -8.23 -1.18
C GLN A 143 -7.21 -7.29 -2.29
#